data_AF-A0A969G7K6-F1
#
_entry.id   AF-A0A969G7K6-F1
#
_cell.length_a   1.000
_cell.length_b   1.000
_cell.length_c   1.000
_cell.angle_alpha   90.00
_cell.angle_beta   90.00
_cell.angle_gamma   90.00
#
_symmetry.space_group_name_H-M   'P 1'
#
loop_
_entity.id
_entity.type
_entity.pdbx_description
1 polymer ?
#
loop_
_entity_poly.entity_id
_entity_poly.type
_entity_poly.pdbx_seq_one_letter_code
_entity_poly.pdbx_strand_id
1 'polypeptide(L)'
;MAIAISIPVGFLLGLIPLFRGLFSKIVDSFRFIPLTAVTGIFILWLGMENQMKVSFLAFGIIVYLIPVVVQRINEVEDVYLKTVFTLGATNWQTIRSVYIPAVISKLSDDIRVLTAISWTYITIAEMLNQNGGIGNMIWMARRQSRLDKAFAMLIVIILIGIVQDRVFLWLDKTFLRINIQREVRISN
;
A
#
# COMPACT_ATOMS: atom_id res chain seq x y z
N MET A 1 6.69 7.43 -3.09
CA MET A 1 5.89 8.63 -2.77
C MET A 1 4.59 8.31 -2.05
N ALA A 2 3.72 7.45 -2.59
CA ALA A 2 2.41 7.15 -1.98
C ALA A 2 2.50 6.73 -0.51
N ILE A 3 3.39 5.79 -0.18
CA ILE A 3 3.63 5.34 1.20
C ILE A 3 3.99 6.51 2.14
N ALA A 4 4.85 7.42 1.69
CA ALA A 4 5.30 8.57 2.47
C ALA A 4 4.18 9.59 2.74
N ILE A 5 3.11 9.57 1.94
CA ILE A 5 1.91 10.41 2.13
C ILE A 5 0.87 9.65 2.98
N SER A 6 0.60 8.39 2.63
CA SER A 6 -0.43 7.59 3.28
C SER A 6 -0.16 7.31 4.75
N ILE A 7 1.11 7.08 5.12
CA ILE A 7 1.46 6.78 6.51
C ILE A 7 1.17 8.01 7.41
N PRO A 8 1.73 9.20 7.18
CA PRO A 8 1.43 10.37 8.02
C PRO A 8 -0.06 10.72 8.06
N VAL A 9 -0.74 10.68 6.90
CA VAL A 9 -2.17 10.97 6.83
C VAL A 9 -2.99 9.93 7.59
N GLY A 10 -2.69 8.64 7.43
CA GLY A 10 -3.35 7.57 8.17
C GLY A 10 -3.12 7.65 9.68
N PHE A 11 -1.91 8.03 10.12
CA PHE A 11 -1.62 8.28 11.54
C PHE A 11 -2.40 9.48 12.08
N LEU A 12 -2.50 10.57 11.33
CA LEU A 12 -3.29 11.75 11.70
C LEU A 12 -4.78 11.42 11.84
N LEU A 13 -5.34 10.68 10.88
CA LEU A 13 -6.74 10.25 10.89
C LEU A 13 -7.02 9.18 11.95
N GLY A 14 -6.03 8.35 12.26
CA GLY A 14 -6.14 7.27 13.25
C GLY A 14 -6.02 7.78 14.69
N LEU A 15 -5.00 8.59 15.01
CA LEU A 15 -4.68 8.91 16.40
C LEU A 15 -5.36 10.17 16.95
N ILE A 16 -5.79 11.10 16.09
CA ILE A 16 -6.38 12.36 16.54
C ILE A 16 -7.92 12.23 16.55
N PRO A 17 -8.59 12.31 17.73
CA PRO A 17 -10.03 12.09 17.83
C PRO A 17 -10.88 13.02 16.95
N LEU A 18 -10.45 14.27 16.78
CA LEU A 18 -11.12 15.24 15.91
C LEU A 18 -11.16 14.77 14.44
N PHE A 19 -10.00 14.37 13.91
CA PHE A 19 -9.91 13.89 12.53
C PHE A 19 -10.58 12.53 12.35
N ARG A 20 -10.44 11.62 13.33
CA ARG A 20 -11.12 10.32 13.35
C ARG A 20 -12.65 10.50 13.28
N GLY A 21 -13.21 11.41 14.07
CA GLY A 21 -14.65 11.71 14.10
C GLY A 21 -15.17 12.32 12.79
N LEU A 22 -14.42 13.26 12.20
CA LEU A 22 -14.83 13.96 10.98
C LEU A 22 -14.70 13.10 9.72
N PHE A 23 -13.65 12.28 9.62
CA PHE A 23 -13.28 11.62 8.36
C PHE A 23 -13.48 10.10 8.35
N SER A 24 -13.83 9.46 9.46
CA SER A 24 -14.04 7.99 9.54
C SER A 24 -14.88 7.44 8.37
N LYS A 25 -16.08 8.01 8.15
CA LYS A 25 -16.98 7.58 7.06
C LYS A 25 -16.37 7.76 5.67
N ILE A 26 -15.60 8.83 5.46
CA ILE A 26 -14.94 9.11 4.18
C ILE A 26 -13.82 8.10 3.93
N VAL A 27 -13.02 7.82 4.95
CA VAL A 27 -11.94 6.81 4.90
C VAL A 27 -12.51 5.42 4.60
N ASP A 28 -13.60 5.04 5.24
CA ASP A 28 -14.25 3.76 4.96
C ASP A 28 -14.80 3.70 3.53
N SER A 29 -15.28 4.83 3.01
CA SER A 29 -15.79 4.95 1.65
C SER A 29 -14.71 4.71 0.57
N PHE A 30 -13.44 5.01 0.86
CA PHE A 30 -12.33 4.80 -0.07
C PHE A 30 -12.19 3.33 -0.51
N ARG A 31 -12.57 2.38 0.35
CA ARG A 31 -12.51 0.94 0.05
C ARG A 31 -13.45 0.52 -1.09
N PHE A 32 -14.48 1.33 -1.36
CA PHE A 32 -15.45 1.07 -2.41
C PHE A 32 -15.11 1.73 -3.74
N ILE A 33 -14.00 2.48 -3.84
CA ILE A 33 -13.60 3.13 -5.09
C ILE A 33 -13.06 2.07 -6.07
N PRO A 34 -13.73 1.83 -7.21
CA PRO A 34 -13.21 0.91 -8.22
C PRO A 34 -12.08 1.58 -8.99
N LEU A 35 -10.82 1.34 -8.60
CA LEU A 35 -9.67 1.96 -9.25
C LEU A 35 -9.62 1.74 -10.77
N THR A 36 -10.12 0.60 -11.24
CA THR A 36 -10.21 0.29 -12.68
C THR A 36 -11.13 1.25 -13.43
N ALA A 37 -12.22 1.74 -12.81
CA ALA A 37 -13.10 2.72 -13.42
C ALA A 37 -12.44 4.11 -13.46
N VAL A 38 -11.62 4.42 -12.44
CA VAL A 38 -10.90 5.69 -12.34
C VAL A 38 -9.76 5.79 -13.38
N THR A 39 -9.24 4.67 -13.87
CA THR A 39 -8.17 4.65 -14.89
C THR A 39 -8.52 5.48 -16.13
N GLY A 40 -9.77 5.39 -16.62
CA GLY A 40 -10.23 6.17 -17.77
C GLY A 40 -10.19 7.68 -17.52
N ILE A 41 -10.54 8.12 -16.31
CA ILE A 41 -10.48 9.53 -15.90
C ILE A 41 -9.03 10.01 -15.91
N PHE A 42 -8.09 9.20 -15.41
CA PHE A 42 -6.67 9.53 -15.42
C PHE A 42 -6.10 9.62 -16.85
N ILE A 43 -6.54 8.75 -17.77
CA ILE A 43 -6.17 8.84 -19.18
C ILE A 43 -6.69 10.15 -19.80
N LEU A 44 -7.96 10.51 -19.54
CA LEU A 44 -8.54 11.74 -20.07
C LEU A 44 -7.88 13.00 -19.48
N TRP A 45 -7.46 12.94 -18.21
CA TRP A 45 -6.91 14.10 -17.50
C TRP A 45 -5.42 14.32 -17.73
N LEU A 46 -4.60 13.26 -17.68
CA LEU A 46 -3.15 13.32 -17.78
C LEU A 46 -2.62 12.86 -19.14
N GLY A 47 -3.51 12.42 -20.04
CA GLY A 47 -3.14 11.88 -21.32
C GLY A 47 -2.52 10.48 -21.24
N MET A 48 -1.91 10.09 -22.35
CA MET A 48 -1.42 8.74 -22.58
C MET A 48 0.05 8.54 -22.19
N GLU A 49 0.58 9.35 -21.28
CA GLU A 49 2.01 9.35 -20.95
C GLU A 49 2.39 8.45 -19.77
N ASN A 50 3.70 8.31 -19.53
CA ASN A 50 4.21 7.58 -18.36
C ASN A 50 3.76 8.23 -17.04
N GLN A 51 3.61 9.55 -17.00
CA GLN A 51 3.10 10.27 -15.84
C GLN A 51 1.70 9.80 -15.42
N MET A 52 0.84 9.47 -16.38
CA MET A 52 -0.50 8.94 -16.09
C MET A 52 -0.43 7.64 -15.29
N LYS A 53 0.39 6.68 -15.73
CA LYS A 53 0.57 5.37 -15.04
C LYS A 53 1.06 5.56 -13.61
N VAL A 54 2.07 6.42 -13.42
CA VAL A 54 2.67 6.69 -12.11
C VAL A 54 1.67 7.36 -11.16
N SER A 55 0.97 8.40 -11.62
CA SER A 55 -0.03 9.11 -10.83
C SER A 55 -1.22 8.22 -10.48
N PHE A 56 -1.69 7.40 -11.43
CA PHE A 56 -2.78 6.45 -11.21
C PHE A 56 -2.42 5.42 -10.13
N LEU A 57 -1.24 4.80 -10.22
CA LEU A 57 -0.78 3.85 -9.20
C LEU A 57 -0.57 4.52 -7.84
N ALA A 58 0.01 5.73 -7.82
CA ALA A 58 0.20 6.48 -6.59
C ALA A 58 -1.14 6.78 -5.90
N PHE A 59 -2.14 7.26 -6.66
CA PHE A 59 -3.49 7.47 -6.17
C PHE A 59 -4.11 6.17 -5.63
N GLY A 60 -3.99 5.07 -6.38
CA GLY A 60 -4.51 3.78 -5.95
C GLY A 60 -3.94 3.30 -4.63
N ILE A 61 -2.61 3.39 -4.47
CA ILE A 61 -1.95 3.04 -3.21
C ILE A 61 -2.42 3.98 -2.09
N ILE A 62 -2.60 5.27 -2.34
CA ILE A 62 -3.08 6.22 -1.32
C ILE A 62 -4.47 5.85 -0.82
N VAL A 63 -5.40 5.60 -1.74
CA VAL A 63 -6.80 5.26 -1.46
C VAL A 63 -6.90 3.98 -0.63
N TYR A 64 -6.07 2.97 -0.90
CA TYR A 64 -6.08 1.72 -0.14
C TYR A 64 -5.26 1.76 1.16
N LEU A 65 -4.09 2.41 1.15
CA LEU A 65 -3.17 2.36 2.27
C LEU A 65 -3.63 3.23 3.45
N ILE A 66 -4.30 4.36 3.22
CA ILE A 66 -4.81 5.21 4.32
C ILE A 66 -5.78 4.43 5.24
N PRO A 67 -6.85 3.78 4.73
CA PRO A 67 -7.73 2.97 5.55
C PRO A 67 -7.02 1.81 6.26
N VAL A 68 -6.00 1.21 5.63
CA VAL A 68 -5.21 0.13 6.23
C VAL A 68 -4.40 0.66 7.42
N VAL A 69 -3.74 1.80 7.29
CA VAL A 69 -3.00 2.43 8.40
C VAL A 69 -3.92 2.71 9.58
N VAL A 70 -5.09 3.31 9.34
CA VAL A 70 -6.09 3.58 10.39
C VAL A 70 -6.54 2.28 11.06
N GLN A 71 -6.79 1.22 10.28
CA GLN A 71 -7.15 -0.09 10.83
C GLN A 71 -6.04 -0.66 11.71
N ARG A 72 -4.77 -0.59 11.28
CA ARG A 72 -3.63 -1.09 12.08
C ARG A 72 -3.46 -0.32 13.39
N ILE A 73 -3.75 0.98 13.39
CA ILE A 73 -3.76 1.80 14.61
C ILE A 73 -4.83 1.31 15.58
N ASN A 74 -6.05 1.07 15.09
CA ASN A 74 -7.15 0.58 15.93
C ASN A 74 -6.83 -0.81 16.53
N GLU A 75 -6.24 -1.71 15.74
CA GLU A 75 -5.80 -3.02 16.23
C GLU A 75 -4.72 -2.93 17.32
N VAL A 76 -3.84 -1.92 17.26
CA VAL A 76 -2.84 -1.68 18.30
C VAL A 76 -3.52 -1.06 19.53
N GLU A 77 -4.42 -0.10 19.33
CA GLU A 77 -5.19 0.51 20.42
C GLU A 77 -5.91 -0.58 21.25
N ASP A 78 -6.64 -1.49 20.62
CA ASP A 78 -7.36 -2.58 21.31
C ASP A 78 -6.46 -3.49 22.17
N VAL A 79 -5.21 -3.70 21.74
CA VAL A 79 -4.23 -4.52 22.45
C VAL A 79 -3.56 -3.76 23.61
N TYR A 80 -3.26 -2.46 23.41
CA TYR A 80 -2.42 -1.68 24.33
C TYR A 80 -3.21 -0.77 25.29
N LEU A 81 -4.52 -0.55 25.07
CA LEU A 81 -5.41 0.20 25.98
C LEU A 81 -5.41 -0.37 27.41
N LYS A 82 -5.05 -1.65 27.60
CA LYS A 82 -5.03 -2.29 28.93
C LYS A 82 -3.71 -2.16 29.70
N THR A 83 -2.61 -1.80 29.03
CA THR A 83 -1.26 -1.94 29.59
C THR A 83 -0.51 -0.60 29.72
N VAL A 84 -0.83 0.40 28.90
CA VAL A 84 -0.07 1.67 28.89
C VAL A 84 -0.56 2.66 29.95
N PHE A 85 -1.87 2.68 30.26
CA PHE A 85 -2.42 3.59 31.27
C PHE A 85 -1.90 3.33 32.69
N THR A 86 -1.41 2.12 32.98
CA THR A 86 -0.81 1.79 34.28
C THR A 86 0.61 2.33 34.47
N LEU A 87 1.27 2.79 33.40
CA LEU A 87 2.68 3.22 33.42
C LEU A 87 2.88 4.75 33.41
N GLY A 88 1.81 5.54 33.34
CA GLY A 88 1.89 7.01 33.43
C GLY A 88 2.58 7.70 32.23
N ALA A 89 2.69 7.02 31.08
CA ALA A 89 3.32 7.58 29.89
C ALA A 89 2.48 8.72 29.28
N THR A 90 3.15 9.76 28.77
CA THR A 90 2.48 10.84 28.03
C THR A 90 2.01 10.36 26.64
N ASN A 91 0.99 11.02 26.08
CA ASN A 91 0.45 10.68 24.75
C ASN A 91 1.55 10.60 23.67
N TRP A 92 2.51 11.53 23.68
CA TRP A 92 3.59 11.53 22.70
C TRP A 92 4.57 10.38 22.87
N GLN A 93 4.90 10.03 24.12
CA GLN A 93 5.74 8.86 24.41
C GLN A 93 5.05 7.60 23.89
N THR A 94 3.76 7.42 24.21
CA THR A 94 2.98 6.27 23.75
C THR A 94 2.93 6.17 22.23
N ILE A 95 2.71 7.28 21.51
CA ILE A 95 2.69 7.27 20.05
C ILE A 95 4.04 6.80 19.49
N ARG A 96 5.14 7.34 20.00
CA ARG A 96 6.47 7.08 19.47
C ARG A 96 7.01 5.70 19.83
N SER A 97 6.80 5.23 21.06
CA SER A 97 7.38 3.97 21.55
C SER A 97 6.49 2.75 21.35
N VAL A 98 5.18 2.95 21.15
CA VAL A 98 4.22 1.84 21.01
C VAL A 98 3.59 1.86 19.63
N TYR A 99 2.84 2.91 19.29
CA TYR A 99 2.05 2.92 18.06
C TYR A 99 2.90 2.88 16.80
N ILE A 100 3.87 3.78 16.66
CA ILE A 100 4.73 3.86 15.47
C ILE A 100 5.43 2.52 15.17
N PRO A 101 6.22 1.92 16.09
CA PRO A 101 6.91 0.67 15.80
C PRO A 101 5.95 -0.51 15.56
N ALA A 102 4.88 -0.63 16.35
CA ALA A 102 3.92 -1.73 16.19
C ALA A 102 3.14 -1.66 14.87
N VAL A 103 2.67 -0.46 14.50
CA VAL A 103 1.92 -0.25 13.25
C VAL A 103 2.83 -0.41 12.04
N ILE A 104 4.03 0.17 12.04
CA ILE A 104 4.97 0.07 10.91
C ILE A 104 5.35 -1.39 10.65
N SER A 105 5.59 -2.18 11.71
CA SER A 105 5.89 -3.61 11.56
C SER A 105 4.77 -4.37 10.85
N LYS A 106 3.50 -4.08 11.18
CA LYS A 106 2.35 -4.70 10.51
C LYS A 106 2.17 -4.20 9.07
N LEU A 107 2.44 -2.91 8.84
CA LEU A 107 2.28 -2.28 7.52
C LEU A 107 3.27 -2.81 6.47
N SER A 108 4.40 -3.39 6.87
CA SER A 108 5.36 -3.98 5.93
C SER A 108 4.71 -5.05 5.05
N ASP A 109 3.95 -5.95 5.68
CA ASP A 109 3.19 -7.00 4.99
C ASP A 109 2.07 -6.40 4.13
N ASP A 110 1.37 -5.39 4.64
CA ASP A 110 0.29 -4.73 3.89
C ASP A 110 0.81 -4.03 2.62
N ILE A 111 1.94 -3.31 2.73
CA ILE A 111 2.59 -2.65 1.60
C ILE A 111 3.02 -3.68 0.55
N ARG A 112 3.52 -4.83 0.99
CA ARG A 112 3.90 -5.93 0.10
C ARG A 112 2.70 -6.45 -0.69
N VAL A 113 1.58 -6.70 -0.01
CA VAL A 113 0.32 -7.11 -0.64
C VAL A 113 -0.18 -6.04 -1.61
N LEU A 114 -0.18 -4.77 -1.23
CA LEU A 114 -0.59 -3.67 -2.12
C LEU A 114 0.33 -3.54 -3.33
N THR A 115 1.62 -3.81 -3.17
CA THR A 115 2.57 -3.81 -4.30
C THR A 115 2.28 -4.96 -5.25
N ALA A 116 1.91 -6.14 -4.75
CA ALA A 116 1.45 -7.24 -5.59
C ALA A 116 0.16 -6.87 -6.36
N ILE A 117 -0.81 -6.24 -5.69
CA ILE A 117 -2.05 -5.77 -6.33
C ILE A 117 -1.77 -4.67 -7.38
N SER A 118 -0.75 -3.83 -7.17
CA SER A 118 -0.36 -2.78 -8.12
C SER A 118 0.03 -3.33 -9.50
N TRP A 119 0.54 -4.57 -9.58
CA TRP A 119 0.81 -5.26 -10.85
C TRP A 119 -0.45 -5.47 -11.68
N THR A 120 -1.59 -5.76 -11.04
CA THR A 120 -2.88 -5.85 -11.72
C THR A 120 -3.26 -4.51 -12.33
N TYR A 121 -3.10 -3.42 -11.57
CA TYR A 121 -3.51 -2.09 -12.01
C TYR A 121 -2.60 -1.49 -13.09
N ILE A 122 -1.28 -1.66 -13.01
CA ILE A 122 -0.38 -1.22 -14.08
C ILE A 122 -0.65 -1.99 -15.37
N THR A 123 -0.93 -3.30 -15.27
CA THR A 123 -1.28 -4.12 -16.44
C THR A 123 -2.55 -3.58 -17.10
N ILE A 124 -3.60 -3.29 -16.34
CA ILE A 124 -4.85 -2.70 -16.87
C ILE A 124 -4.58 -1.33 -17.50
N ALA A 125 -3.79 -0.47 -16.84
CA ALA A 125 -3.45 0.85 -17.36
C ALA A 125 -2.69 0.76 -18.70
N GLU A 126 -1.73 -0.16 -18.82
CA GLU A 126 -0.98 -0.40 -20.06
C GLU A 126 -1.86 -0.97 -21.18
N MET A 127 -2.80 -1.85 -20.84
CA MET A 127 -3.76 -2.41 -21.81
C MET A 127 -4.66 -1.33 -22.42
N LEU A 128 -5.09 -0.35 -21.63
CA LEU A 128 -5.97 0.73 -22.08
C LEU A 128 -5.21 1.83 -22.83
N ASN A 129 -4.00 2.14 -22.38
CA ASN A 129 -3.22 3.26 -22.89
C ASN A 129 -2.48 2.93 -24.21
N GLN A 130 -2.24 1.65 -24.50
CA GLN A 130 -1.50 1.17 -25.69
C GLN A 130 -0.11 1.79 -25.91
N ASN A 131 0.43 2.53 -24.92
CA ASN A 131 1.71 3.22 -24.99
C ASN A 131 2.87 2.35 -24.45
N GLY A 132 2.94 1.11 -24.95
CA GLY A 132 3.96 0.13 -24.54
C GLY A 132 3.74 -0.51 -23.16
N GLY A 133 4.58 -1.49 -22.82
CA GLY A 133 4.51 -2.27 -21.58
C GLY A 133 3.97 -3.69 -21.75
N ILE A 134 4.17 -4.52 -20.72
CA ILE A 134 3.81 -5.94 -20.76
C ILE A 134 2.29 -6.10 -20.90
N GLY A 135 1.50 -5.25 -20.24
CA GLY A 135 0.04 -5.27 -20.35
C GLY A 135 -0.43 -5.01 -21.78
N ASN A 136 0.17 -4.03 -22.47
CA ASN A 136 -0.13 -3.76 -23.88
C ASN A 136 0.22 -4.95 -24.77
N MET A 137 1.39 -5.57 -24.55
CA MET A 137 1.78 -6.76 -25.31
C MET A 137 0.78 -7.91 -25.10
N ILE A 138 0.25 -8.10 -23.87
CA ILE A 138 -0.75 -9.14 -23.58
C ILE A 138 -2.01 -8.87 -24.37
N TRP A 139 -2.44 -7.60 -24.39
CA TRP A 139 -3.62 -7.18 -25.14
C TRP A 139 -3.45 -7.41 -26.65
N MET A 140 -2.29 -7.07 -27.22
CA MET A 140 -1.99 -7.31 -28.63
C MET A 140 -1.97 -8.81 -28.97
N ALA A 141 -1.34 -9.64 -28.14
CA ALA A 141 -1.33 -11.09 -28.33
C ALA A 141 -2.76 -11.68 -28.32
N ARG A 142 -3.60 -11.22 -27.38
CA ARG A 142 -5.01 -11.61 -27.31
C ARG A 142 -5.80 -11.19 -28.56
N ARG A 143 -5.58 -9.97 -29.09
CA ARG A 143 -6.25 -9.52 -30.34
C ARG A 143 -5.83 -10.34 -31.56
N GLN A 144 -4.61 -10.85 -31.57
CA GLN A 144 -4.12 -11.74 -32.64
C GLN A 144 -4.53 -13.20 -32.43
N SER A 145 -5.34 -13.53 -31.42
CA SER A 145 -5.67 -14.91 -31.01
C SER A 145 -4.45 -15.77 -30.67
N ARG A 146 -3.34 -15.14 -30.28
CA ARG A 146 -2.08 -15.78 -29.89
C ARG A 146 -2.04 -15.98 -28.39
N LEU A 147 -2.87 -16.92 -27.92
CA LEU A 147 -2.99 -17.22 -26.50
C LEU A 147 -1.70 -17.78 -25.91
N ASP A 148 -0.93 -18.53 -26.70
CA ASP A 148 0.44 -18.98 -26.39
C ASP A 148 1.32 -17.84 -25.88
N LYS A 149 1.34 -16.71 -26.61
CA LYS A 149 2.11 -15.53 -26.24
C LYS A 149 1.53 -14.79 -25.04
N ALA A 150 0.20 -14.71 -24.94
CA ALA A 150 -0.45 -14.08 -23.81
C ALA A 150 -0.09 -14.83 -22.50
N PHE A 151 -0.16 -16.16 -22.51
CA PHE A 151 0.24 -16.98 -21.35
C PHE A 151 1.74 -16.87 -21.03
N ALA A 152 2.60 -16.86 -22.04
CA ALA A 152 4.04 -16.67 -21.83
C ALA A 152 4.34 -15.36 -21.06
N MET A 153 3.63 -14.27 -21.38
CA MET A 153 3.84 -12.99 -20.67
C MET A 153 3.20 -12.95 -19.28
N LEU A 154 2.09 -13.66 -19.06
CA LEU A 154 1.57 -13.85 -17.69
C LEU A 154 2.60 -14.56 -16.80
N ILE A 155 3.30 -15.58 -17.33
CA ILE A 155 4.38 -16.26 -16.61
C ILE A 155 5.51 -15.27 -16.29
N VAL A 156 5.90 -14.40 -17.24
CA VAL A 156 6.90 -13.36 -17.01
C VAL A 156 6.49 -12.42 -15.87
N ILE A 157 5.23 -11.96 -15.83
CA ILE A 157 4.72 -11.13 -14.73
C ILE A 157 4.83 -11.87 -13.38
N ILE A 158 4.46 -13.15 -13.33
CA ILE A 158 4.56 -13.98 -12.12
C ILE A 158 6.02 -14.07 -11.66
N LEU A 159 6.96 -14.32 -12.57
CA LEU A 159 8.38 -14.41 -12.23
C LEU A 159 8.92 -13.08 -11.67
N ILE A 160 8.58 -11.95 -12.31
CA ILE A 160 8.96 -10.62 -11.81
C ILE A 160 8.35 -10.36 -10.44
N GLY A 161 7.07 -10.69 -10.27
CA GLY A 161 6.36 -10.59 -8.99
C GLY A 161 7.07 -11.37 -7.89
N ILE A 162 7.45 -12.63 -8.14
CA ILE A 162 8.19 -13.47 -7.17
C ILE A 162 9.55 -12.87 -6.82
N VAL A 163 10.29 -12.36 -7.81
CA VAL A 163 11.59 -11.72 -7.57
C VAL A 163 11.41 -10.49 -6.68
N GLN A 164 10.47 -9.63 -7.03
CA GLN A 164 10.15 -8.43 -6.25
C GLN A 164 9.74 -8.79 -4.81
N ASP A 165 8.88 -9.80 -4.68
CA ASP A 165 8.38 -10.30 -3.40
C ASP A 165 9.51 -10.82 -2.48
N ARG A 166 10.52 -11.49 -3.05
CA ARG A 166 11.72 -11.91 -2.32
C ARG A 166 12.61 -10.74 -1.91
N VAL A 167 12.76 -9.74 -2.79
CA VAL A 167 13.52 -8.52 -2.48
C VAL A 167 12.88 -7.80 -1.29
N PHE A 168 11.55 -7.69 -1.25
CA PHE A 168 10.83 -7.10 -0.12
C PHE A 168 11.09 -7.85 1.19
N LEU A 169 11.03 -9.19 1.21
CA LEU A 169 11.35 -9.97 2.43
C LEU A 169 12.78 -9.76 2.91
N TRP A 170 13.71 -9.68 1.97
CA TRP A 170 15.11 -9.47 2.32
C TRP A 170 15.32 -8.09 2.96
N LEU A 171 14.68 -7.05 2.40
CA LEU A 171 14.69 -5.70 2.97
C LEU A 171 14.01 -5.65 4.35
N ASP A 172 12.85 -6.27 4.50
CA ASP A 172 12.09 -6.30 5.75
C ASP A 172 12.87 -6.97 6.89
N LYS A 173 13.49 -8.14 6.62
CA LYS A 173 14.35 -8.83 7.59
C LYS A 173 15.57 -8.01 8.01
N THR A 174 16.11 -7.23 7.10
CA THR A 174 17.33 -6.43 7.34
C THR A 174 17.02 -5.14 8.10
N PHE A 175 15.93 -4.44 7.78
CA PHE A 175 15.62 -3.13 8.36
C PHE A 175 14.67 -3.18 9.56
N LEU A 176 13.58 -3.95 9.50
CA LEU A 176 12.51 -3.90 10.50
C LEU A 176 12.75 -4.87 11.66
N ARG A 177 13.20 -6.11 11.38
CA ARG A 177 13.49 -7.10 12.44
C ARG A 177 14.70 -6.74 13.31
N ILE A 178 15.73 -6.11 12.74
CA ILE A 178 16.95 -5.75 13.49
C ILE A 178 16.70 -4.58 14.45
N ASN A 179 15.88 -3.60 14.07
CA ASN A 179 15.59 -2.45 14.92
C ASN A 179 14.64 -2.77 16.09
N ILE A 180 13.60 -3.57 15.85
CA ILE A 180 12.62 -3.92 16.91
C ILE A 180 13.28 -4.81 17.98
N GLN A 181 14.15 -5.75 17.60
CA GLN A 181 14.89 -6.57 18.58
C GLN A 181 15.96 -5.77 19.35
N ARG A 182 16.51 -4.70 18.76
CA ARG A 182 17.42 -3.80 19.47
C ARG A 182 16.68 -2.95 20.51
N GLU A 183 15.54 -2.37 20.17
CA GLU A 183 14.77 -1.53 21.12
C GLU A 183 14.25 -2.32 22.33
N VAL A 184 13.73 -3.53 22.12
CA VAL A 184 13.27 -4.43 23.20
C VAL A 184 14.42 -4.91 24.11
N ARG A 185 15.65 -4.93 23.59
CA ARG A 185 16.85 -5.32 24.36
C ARG A 185 17.48 -4.16 25.13
N ILE A 186 17.17 -2.92 24.79
CA ILE A 186 17.68 -1.72 25.46
C ILE A 186 16.70 -1.26 26.57
N SER A 187 15.43 -1.67 26.51
CA SER A 187 14.42 -1.38 27.54
C SER A 187 14.34 -2.39 28.69
N ASN A 188 15.21 -3.41 28.70
CA ASN A 188 15.38 -4.41 29.75
C ASN A 188 16.79 -4.29 30.34
#